data_AF-A0A9E5KVY3-F1
#
_entry.id   AF-A0A9E5KVY3-F1
#
_cell.length_a   1.000
_cell.length_b   1.000
_cell.length_c   1.000
_cell.angle_alpha   90.00
_cell.angle_beta   90.00
_cell.angle_gamma   90.00
#
_symmetry.space_group_name_H-M   'P 1'
#
loop_
_entity.id
_entity.type
_entity.pdbx_description
1 polymer ?
#
loop_
_entity_poly.entity_id
_entity_poly.type
_entity_poly.pdbx_seq_one_letter_code
_entity_poly.pdbx_strand_id
1 'polypeptide(L)' 'IKDQAEAIFNELGLNMTTAVNMFLRTAIREHGIPFELKLDAPNETTAAAIAEGRKLMDDPLAPRYSSMDALKAALEV' A
#
# COMPACT_ATOMS: atom_id res chain seq x y z
N ILE A 1 10.98 -2.30 23.38
CA ILE A 1 10.73 -1.42 22.20
C ILE A 1 11.30 -0.02 22.44
N LYS A 2 10.82 0.74 23.44
CA LYS A 2 11.34 2.09 23.74
C LYS A 2 12.87 2.11 23.93
N ASP A 3 13.39 1.27 24.82
CA ASP A 3 14.83 1.26 25.15
C ASP A 3 15.71 0.87 23.94
N GLN A 4 15.20 -0.03 23.08
CA GLN A 4 15.87 -0.41 21.84
C GLN A 4 15.92 0.75 20.84
N ALA A 5 14.81 1.48 20.69
CA ALA A 5 14.76 2.67 19.83
C ALA A 5 15.66 3.79 20.40
N GLU A 6 15.68 3.96 21.72
CA GLU A 6 16.52 4.97 22.39
C GLU A 6 18.01 4.68 22.22
N ALA A 7 18.44 3.41 22.30
CA ALA A 7 19.82 3.02 22.00
C ALA A 7 20.22 3.39 20.54
N ILE A 8 19.39 3.03 19.56
CA ILE A 8 19.64 3.33 18.14
C ILE A 8 19.68 4.85 17.89
N PHE A 9 18.73 5.60 18.44
CA PHE A 9 18.70 7.05 18.25
C PHE A 9 19.90 7.73 18.91
N ASN A 10 20.33 7.27 20.10
CA ASN A 10 21.53 7.80 20.75
C ASN A 10 22.80 7.53 19.93
N GLU A 11 22.93 6.35 19.31
CA GLU A 11 24.03 6.05 18.38
C GLU A 11 24.04 6.99 17.15
N LEU A 12 22.85 7.42 16.71
CA LEU A 12 22.66 8.41 15.64
C LEU A 12 22.77 9.87 16.12
N GLY A 13 23.05 10.11 17.41
CA GLY A 13 23.14 11.46 17.98
C GLY A 13 21.78 12.16 18.16
N LEU A 14 20.69 11.39 18.25
CA LEU A 14 19.32 11.88 18.38
C LEU A 14 18.72 11.42 19.72
N ASN A 15 17.95 12.30 20.36
CA ASN A 15 17.06 11.88 21.45
C ASN A 15 15.69 11.45 20.89
N MET A 16 14.89 10.78 21.73
CA MET A 16 13.56 10.28 21.36
C MET A 16 12.64 11.40 20.82
N THR A 17 12.66 12.57 21.46
CA THR A 17 11.84 13.72 21.06
C THR A 17 12.21 14.23 19.67
N THR A 18 13.51 14.26 19.34
CA THR A 18 13.99 14.65 18.01
C THR A 18 13.54 13.64 16.95
N ALA A 19 13.70 12.34 17.23
CA ALA A 19 13.31 11.28 16.30
C ALA A 19 11.80 11.29 15.99
N VAL A 20 10.95 11.46 17.02
CA VAL A 20 9.49 11.57 16.84
C VAL A 20 9.11 12.82 16.05
N ASN A 21 9.76 13.95 16.32
CA ASN A 21 9.52 15.18 15.55
C ASN A 21 9.92 15.03 14.08
N MET A 22 11.03 14.34 13.79
CA MET A 22 11.42 14.04 12.42
C MET A 22 10.36 13.19 11.72
N PHE A 23 9.87 12.13 12.36
CA PHE A 23 8.79 11.30 11.83
C PHE A 23 7.55 12.12 11.46
N LEU A 24 7.06 12.96 12.38
CA LEU A 24 5.85 13.76 12.16
C LEU A 24 6.03 14.77 11.02
N ARG A 25 7.19 15.43 10.94
CA ARG A 25 7.50 16.38 9.86
C ARG A 25 7.55 15.70 8.51
N THR A 26 8.14 14.50 8.44
CA THR A 26 8.20 13.73 7.19
C THR A 26 6.80 13.26 6.79
N ALA A 27 5.98 12.79 7.74
CA ALA A 27 4.61 12.39 7.47
C ALA A 27 3.75 13.54 6.90
N ILE A 28 3.91 14.76 7.45
CA ILE A 28 3.24 15.96 6.92
C ILE A 28 3.75 16.28 5.51
N ARG A 29 5.07 16.30 5.30
CA ARG A 29 5.69 16.65 4.02
C ARG A 29 5.28 15.70 2.88
N GLU A 30 5.13 14.42 3.20
CA GLU A 30 4.81 13.37 2.23
C GLU A 30 3.31 13.10 2.12
N HIS A 31 2.48 13.79 2.90
CA HIS A 31 1.05 13.51 3.02
C HIS A 31 0.76 12.01 3.23
N GLY A 32 1.60 11.34 4.03
CA GLY A 32 1.65 9.88 4.10
C GLY A 32 2.53 9.34 5.22
N ILE A 33 2.77 8.03 5.22
CA ILE A 33 3.64 7.38 6.20
C ILE A 33 5.09 7.39 5.69
N PRO A 34 6.06 7.89 6.46
CA PRO A 34 7.44 8.09 6.02
C PRO A 34 8.29 6.80 6.13
N PHE A 35 7.70 5.69 5.71
CA PHE A 35 8.36 4.41 5.50
C PHE A 35 7.48 3.55 4.58
N GLU A 36 8.11 2.63 3.86
CA GLU A 36 7.40 1.76 2.93
C GLU A 36 6.50 0.77 3.69
N LEU A 37 5.21 0.76 3.36
CA LEU A 37 4.27 -0.23 3.90
C LEU A 37 4.37 -1.51 3.07
N LYS A 38 5.03 -2.54 3.62
CA LYS A 38 5.13 -3.86 2.98
C LYS A 38 4.27 -4.88 3.71
N LEU A 39 3.49 -5.62 2.93
CA LEU A 39 2.92 -6.90 3.32
C LEU A 39 3.47 -7.94 2.34
N ASP A 40 3.93 -9.08 2.84
CA ASP A 40 4.42 -10.17 1.96
C ASP A 40 3.29 -10.74 1.09
N ALA A 41 2.04 -10.54 1.49
CA ALA A 41 0.86 -10.91 0.74
C ALA A 41 -0.20 -9.77 0.77
N PRO A 42 -0.96 -9.59 -0.31
CA PRO A 42 -2.13 -8.71 -0.29
C PRO A 42 -3.14 -9.18 0.76
N ASN A 43 -3.98 -8.25 1.25
CA ASN A 43 -5.09 -8.60 2.14
C ASN A 43 -6.08 -9.56 1.44
N GLU A 44 -6.96 -10.18 2.22
CA GLU A 44 -7.90 -11.19 1.72
C GLU A 44 -8.77 -10.68 0.55
N THR A 45 -9.28 -9.46 0.65
CA THR A 45 -10.10 -8.85 -0.41
C THR A 45 -9.33 -8.72 -1.72
N THR A 46 -8.10 -8.19 -1.66
CA THR A 46 -7.25 -8.03 -2.84
C THR A 46 -6.79 -9.39 -3.38
N ALA A 47 -6.49 -10.35 -2.52
CA ALA A 47 -6.13 -11.72 -2.92
C ALA A 47 -7.29 -12.41 -3.66
N ALA A 48 -8.52 -12.27 -3.15
CA ALA A 48 -9.72 -12.80 -3.79
C ALA A 48 -9.96 -12.15 -5.16
N ALA A 49 -9.84 -10.83 -5.27
CA ALA A 49 -9.98 -10.11 -6.54
C ALA A 49 -8.93 -10.56 -7.59
N ILE A 50 -7.67 -10.80 -7.17
CA ILE A 50 -6.64 -11.34 -8.05
C ILE A 50 -7.00 -12.75 -8.53
N ALA A 51 -7.50 -13.61 -7.62
CA ALA A 51 -7.90 -14.97 -7.96
C ALA A 51 -9.10 -15.00 -8.91
N GLU A 52 -10.08 -14.11 -8.71
CA GLU A 52 -11.21 -13.90 -9.63
C GLU A 52 -10.73 -13.43 -11.00
N GLY A 53 -9.86 -12.41 -11.06
CA GLY A 53 -9.30 -11.91 -12.30
C GLY A 53 -8.58 -13.00 -13.11
N ARG A 54 -7.81 -13.87 -12.46
CA ARG A 54 -7.18 -15.02 -13.12
C ARG A 54 -8.21 -16.00 -13.72
N LYS A 55 -9.29 -16.30 -12.99
CA LYS A 55 -10.37 -17.15 -13.51
C LYS A 55 -11.05 -16.54 -14.72
N LEU A 56 -11.31 -15.23 -14.70
CA LEU A 56 -11.91 -14.51 -15.83
C LEU A 56 -10.99 -14.48 -17.07
N MET A 57 -9.67 -14.45 -16.87
CA MET A 57 -8.72 -14.54 -17.98
C MET A 57 -8.77 -15.90 -18.68
N ASP A 58 -8.89 -16.98 -17.90
CA ASP A 58 -8.91 -18.35 -18.40
C ASP A 58 -10.29 -18.77 -18.95
N ASP A 59 -11.37 -18.09 -18.56
CA ASP A 59 -12.73 -18.36 -19.02
C ASP A 59 -12.97 -17.76 -20.43
N PRO A 60 -13.21 -18.60 -21.47
CA PRO A 60 -13.52 -18.13 -22.82
C PRO A 60 -14.85 -17.37 -22.92
N LEU A 61 -15.76 -17.56 -21.96
CA LEU A 61 -17.08 -16.92 -21.91
C LEU A 61 -17.09 -15.63 -21.10
N ALA A 62 -15.98 -15.27 -20.43
CA ALA A 62 -15.90 -14.03 -19.68
C ALA A 62 -16.08 -12.80 -20.59
N PRO A 63 -16.82 -11.76 -20.16
CA PRO A 63 -16.98 -10.54 -20.92
C PRO A 63 -15.65 -9.89 -21.28
N ARG A 64 -15.48 -9.54 -22.55
CA ARG A 64 -14.30 -8.84 -23.08
C ARG A 64 -14.74 -7.60 -23.83
N TYR A 65 -13.95 -6.54 -23.70
CA TYR A 65 -14.26 -5.24 -24.26
C TYR A 65 -13.11 -4.80 -25.18
N SER A 66 -13.44 -4.33 -26.37
CA SER A 66 -12.46 -3.92 -27.39
C SER A 66 -12.10 -2.43 -27.33
N SER A 67 -12.77 -1.65 -26.49
CA SER A 67 -12.52 -0.22 -26.30
C SER A 67 -12.79 0.21 -24.86
N MET A 68 -12.20 1.35 -24.47
CA MET A 68 -12.44 1.98 -23.17
C MET A 68 -13.90 2.39 -22.99
N ASP A 69 -14.56 2.83 -24.06
CA ASP A 69 -15.97 3.22 -24.01
C ASP A 69 -16.88 2.02 -23.72
N ALA A 70 -16.61 0.88 -24.35
CA ALA A 70 -17.35 -0.35 -24.10
C ALA A 70 -17.14 -0.88 -22.67
N LEU A 71 -15.91 -0.74 -22.13
CA LEU A 71 -15.60 -1.11 -20.75
C LEU A 71 -16.32 -0.21 -19.74
N LYS A 72 -16.29 1.11 -19.93
CA LYS A 72 -16.98 2.07 -19.04
C LYS A 72 -18.48 1.85 -19.01
N ALA A 73 -19.09 1.66 -20.18
CA ALA A 73 -20.52 1.36 -20.29
C ALA A 73 -20.93 0.11 -19.48
N ALA A 74 -20.06 -0.90 -19.41
CA ALA A 74 -20.33 -2.12 -18.63
C ALA A 74 -20.07 -1.98 -17.12
N LEU A 75 -19.23 -1.02 -16.71
CA LEU A 75 -18.94 -0.76 -15.30
C LEU A 75 -19.93 0.23 -14.66
N GLU A 76 -20.84 0.80 -15.45
CA GLU A 76 -21.74 1.89 -15.02
C GLU A 76 -20.97 3.11 -14.45
N VAL A 77 -19.74 3.34 -14.97
CA VAL A 77 -18.83 4.45 -14.59
C VAL A 77 -18.56 5.39 -15.76
#